data_AF-A0A2V7Y137-F1
#
_entry.id   AF-A0A2V7Y137-F1
#
_cell.length_a   1.000
_cell.length_b   1.000
_cell.length_c   1.000
_cell.angle_alpha   90.00
_cell.angle_beta   90.00
_cell.angle_gamma   90.00
#
_symmetry.space_group_name_H-M   'P 1'
#
loop_
_entity.id
_entity.type
_entity.pdbx_description
1 polymer ?
#
loop_
_entity_poly.entity_id
_entity_poly.type
_entity_poly.pdbx_seq_one_letter_code
_entity_poly.pdbx_strand_id
1 'polypeptide(L)'
;MICRAAASVLLSAALGCASSGAPAALATTLPAGLPSTAILADWERIEGAYDTPTEHVRYVLFVDPERPALYRITQYRVMARAGSAARTGGGETLIWNERPGRRGPLRCFTEDRSPSWRTLWLVPRSSWRDVAPATVEFRGSMLRAIEIYGRVNDAHRSGPPVSGDAPRS
;
A
#
# COMPACT_ATOMS: atom_id res chain seq x y z
N MET A 1 44.77 56.46 -4.58
CA MET A 1 45.35 55.27 -5.28
C MET A 1 46.27 54.60 -4.27
N ILE A 2 46.06 53.40 -3.73
CA ILE A 2 45.39 52.17 -4.21
C ILE A 2 44.82 51.42 -3.00
N CYS A 3 43.58 50.94 -3.14
CA CYS A 3 42.91 50.00 -2.23
C CYS A 3 43.55 48.62 -2.30
N ARG A 4 43.68 47.90 -1.17
CA ARG A 4 43.69 46.43 -1.16
C ARG A 4 42.93 45.89 0.05
N ALA A 5 41.70 45.47 -0.24
CA ALA A 5 40.87 44.64 0.62
C ALA A 5 41.47 43.21 0.66
N ALA A 6 41.60 42.64 1.85
CA ALA A 6 41.87 41.22 2.03
C ALA A 6 40.54 40.52 2.32
N ALA A 7 40.14 39.64 1.40
CA ALA A 7 38.86 38.96 1.36
C ALA A 7 38.79 37.82 2.39
N SER A 8 37.76 37.86 3.24
CA SER A 8 37.36 36.76 4.11
C SER A 8 36.65 35.68 3.28
N VAL A 9 37.26 34.51 3.16
CA VAL A 9 36.61 33.32 2.57
C VAL A 9 35.80 32.65 3.67
N LEU A 10 34.51 32.97 3.76
CA LEU A 10 33.54 32.21 4.53
C LEU A 10 33.07 31.02 3.69
N LEU A 11 33.63 29.85 3.98
CA LEU A 11 33.24 28.58 3.40
C LEU A 11 31.93 28.11 4.04
N SER A 12 30.79 28.57 3.52
CA SER A 12 29.47 28.12 3.96
C SER A 12 29.25 26.67 3.52
N ALA A 13 29.39 25.74 4.45
CA ALA A 13 28.99 24.34 4.29
C ALA A 13 27.47 24.27 4.09
N ALA A 14 27.04 24.05 2.85
CA ALA A 14 25.66 23.74 2.52
C ALA A 14 25.33 22.33 3.02
N LEU A 15 24.77 22.24 4.23
CA LEU A 15 24.03 21.08 4.70
C LEU A 15 22.75 20.97 3.87
N GLY A 16 22.85 20.30 2.73
CA GLY A 16 21.70 19.85 1.97
C GLY A 16 20.95 18.80 2.79
N CYS A 17 19.89 19.20 3.47
CA CYS A 17 18.89 18.28 4.00
C CYS A 17 18.25 17.57 2.80
N ALA A 18 18.77 16.40 2.44
CA ALA A 18 18.08 15.45 1.59
C ALA A 18 16.83 14.98 2.35
N SER A 19 15.74 15.72 2.20
CA SER A 19 14.42 15.27 2.63
C SER A 19 14.04 14.11 1.71
N SER A 20 14.42 12.90 2.09
CA SER A 20 13.86 11.69 1.54
C SER A 20 12.37 11.74 1.85
N GLY A 21 11.57 12.20 0.88
CA GLY A 21 10.13 12.34 1.03
C GLY A 21 9.55 11.04 1.59
N ALA A 22 8.86 11.13 2.72
CA ALA A 22 8.23 9.96 3.33
C ALA A 22 7.36 9.26 2.28
N PRO A 23 7.43 7.91 2.16
CA PRO A 23 6.64 7.18 1.19
C PRO A 23 5.16 7.50 1.40
N ALA A 24 4.51 7.98 0.34
CA ALA A 24 3.17 8.52 0.40
C ALA A 24 2.18 7.56 1.06
N ALA A 25 1.36 8.07 1.98
CA ALA A 25 0.36 7.29 2.70
C ALA A 25 -0.63 6.59 1.74
N LEU A 26 -1.24 5.51 2.23
CA LEU A 26 -2.36 4.85 1.57
C LEU A 26 -3.63 5.73 1.64
N ALA A 27 -4.53 5.56 0.67
CA ALA A 27 -5.73 6.35 0.51
C ALA A 27 -6.67 6.04 1.66
N THR A 28 -7.22 7.10 2.24
CA THR A 28 -8.24 7.02 3.29
C THR A 28 -9.63 6.77 2.70
N THR A 29 -9.81 7.03 1.41
CA THR A 29 -11.06 6.80 0.67
C THR A 29 -11.07 5.41 0.05
N LEU A 30 -12.03 4.59 0.42
CA LEU A 30 -12.19 3.23 -0.08
C LEU A 30 -13.24 3.16 -1.21
N PRO A 31 -13.22 2.11 -2.05
CA PRO A 31 -14.26 1.88 -3.03
C PRO A 31 -15.66 1.81 -2.38
N ALA A 32 -16.69 2.23 -3.12
CA ALA A 32 -18.06 2.10 -2.66
C ALA A 32 -18.44 0.63 -2.42
N GLY A 33 -19.26 0.39 -1.39
CA GLY A 33 -19.72 -0.95 -1.00
C GLY A 33 -18.81 -1.71 -0.05
N LEU A 34 -17.63 -1.15 0.30
CA LEU A 34 -16.85 -1.65 1.42
C LEU A 34 -17.47 -1.24 2.77
N PRO A 35 -17.11 -1.93 3.87
CA PRO A 35 -17.41 -1.45 5.22
C PRO A 35 -16.99 0.01 5.40
N SER A 36 -17.80 0.78 6.11
CA SER A 36 -17.51 2.18 6.37
C SER A 36 -16.23 2.35 7.19
N THR A 37 -15.62 3.54 7.11
CA THR A 37 -14.45 3.87 7.93
C THR A 37 -14.73 3.74 9.43
N ALA A 38 -15.97 3.95 9.87
CA ALA A 38 -16.38 3.73 11.25
C ALA A 38 -16.31 2.25 11.65
N ILE A 39 -16.79 1.33 10.80
CA ILE A 39 -16.69 -0.12 11.06
C ILE A 39 -15.22 -0.57 11.06
N LEU A 40 -14.42 -0.06 10.11
CA LEU A 40 -13.01 -0.41 10.00
C LEU A 40 -12.17 0.12 11.15
N ALA A 41 -12.63 1.14 11.88
CA ALA A 41 -11.95 1.64 13.07
C ALA A 41 -11.96 0.63 14.23
N ASP A 42 -12.96 -0.27 14.26
CA ASP A 42 -13.10 -1.32 15.27
C ASP A 42 -12.37 -2.62 14.87
N TRP A 43 -11.80 -2.67 13.65
CA TRP A 43 -11.08 -3.83 13.15
C TRP A 43 -9.59 -3.75 13.50
N GLU A 44 -8.97 -4.90 13.72
CA GLU A 44 -7.52 -4.95 13.90
C GLU A 44 -6.84 -4.55 12.58
N ARG A 45 -5.86 -3.66 12.70
CA ARG A 45 -5.14 -3.07 11.58
C ARG A 45 -3.67 -3.44 11.64
N ILE A 46 -3.22 -4.23 10.67
CA ILE A 46 -1.82 -4.65 10.55
C ILE A 46 -1.19 -3.87 9.41
N GLU A 47 -0.31 -2.94 9.75
CA GLU A 47 0.45 -2.16 8.77
C GLU A 47 1.87 -2.66 8.60
N GLY A 48 2.41 -2.46 7.40
CA GLY A 48 3.82 -2.65 7.17
C GLY A 48 4.28 -2.11 5.83
N ALA A 49 5.58 -2.23 5.63
CA ALA A 49 6.21 -1.99 4.36
C ALA A 49 7.43 -2.89 4.22
N TYR A 50 7.80 -3.19 2.98
CA TYR A 50 9.04 -3.90 2.67
C TYR A 50 9.60 -3.41 1.35
N ASP A 51 10.90 -3.64 1.17
CA ASP A 51 11.62 -3.34 -0.05
C ASP A 51 11.93 -4.62 -0.81
N THR A 52 11.89 -4.51 -2.14
CA THR A 52 12.53 -5.42 -3.07
C THR A 52 13.67 -4.67 -3.79
N PRO A 53 14.49 -5.32 -4.61
CA PRO A 53 15.51 -4.62 -5.38
C PRO A 53 14.95 -3.51 -6.29
N THR A 54 13.71 -3.65 -6.75
CA THR A 54 13.09 -2.75 -7.75
C THR A 54 11.94 -1.92 -7.19
N GLU A 55 11.37 -2.30 -6.05
CA GLU A 55 10.10 -1.76 -5.57
C GLU A 55 10.12 -1.53 -4.06
N HIS A 56 9.30 -0.58 -3.61
CA HIS A 56 8.88 -0.41 -2.23
C HIS A 56 7.38 -0.72 -2.15
N VAL A 57 7.00 -1.63 -1.26
CA VAL A 57 5.60 -2.04 -1.05
C VAL A 57 5.16 -1.58 0.33
N ARG A 58 4.05 -0.84 0.39
CA ARG A 58 3.39 -0.47 1.65
C ARG A 58 2.01 -1.09 1.68
N TYR A 59 1.61 -1.64 2.82
CA TYR A 59 0.34 -2.35 2.95
C TYR A 59 -0.34 -2.08 4.29
N VAL A 60 -1.65 -2.33 4.29
CA VAL A 60 -2.50 -2.45 5.47
C VAL A 60 -3.44 -3.63 5.28
N LEU A 61 -3.52 -4.48 6.30
CA LEU A 61 -4.48 -5.57 6.40
C LEU A 61 -5.50 -5.22 7.47
N PHE A 62 -6.77 -5.47 7.19
CA PHE A 62 -7.82 -5.35 8.19
C PHE A 62 -8.38 -6.72 8.54
N VAL A 63 -8.41 -7.03 9.84
CA VAL A 63 -8.92 -8.27 10.40
C VAL A 63 -10.22 -7.97 11.14
N ASP A 64 -11.27 -8.66 10.72
CA ASP A 64 -12.58 -8.57 11.33
C ASP A 64 -12.54 -9.34 12.67
N PRO A 65 -12.82 -8.71 13.83
CA PRO A 65 -12.71 -9.34 15.14
C PRO A 65 -13.69 -10.51 15.30
N GLU A 66 -14.80 -10.52 14.55
CA GLU A 66 -15.74 -11.66 14.55
C GLU A 66 -15.15 -12.88 13.81
N ARG A 67 -14.10 -12.68 12.99
CA ARG A 67 -13.49 -13.69 12.13
C ARG A 67 -11.96 -13.51 12.05
N PRO A 68 -11.23 -13.65 13.17
CA PRO A 68 -9.83 -13.25 13.27
C PRO A 68 -8.87 -14.08 12.41
N ALA A 69 -9.29 -15.26 11.95
CA ALA A 69 -8.47 -16.16 11.14
C ALA A 69 -8.29 -15.69 9.68
N LEU A 70 -9.00 -14.65 9.22
CA LEU A 70 -9.00 -14.22 7.82
C LEU A 70 -8.80 -12.71 7.68
N TYR A 71 -7.85 -12.32 6.83
CA TYR A 71 -7.77 -10.94 6.35
C TYR A 71 -9.00 -10.63 5.50
N ARG A 72 -9.75 -9.62 5.91
CA ARG A 72 -11.00 -9.24 5.27
C ARG A 72 -10.75 -8.22 4.17
N ILE A 73 -9.83 -7.29 4.39
CA ILE A 73 -9.37 -6.31 3.41
C ILE A 73 -7.84 -6.29 3.39
N THR A 74 -7.28 -6.25 2.19
CA THR A 74 -5.86 -6.09 1.92
C THR A 74 -5.67 -4.92 1.00
N GLN A 75 -5.11 -3.82 1.50
CA GLN A 75 -4.84 -2.62 0.71
C GLN A 75 -3.33 -2.41 0.65
N TYR A 76 -2.80 -2.15 -0.54
CA TYR A 76 -1.37 -1.91 -0.72
C TYR A 76 -1.08 -0.99 -1.89
N ARG A 77 0.12 -0.41 -1.87
CA ARG A 77 0.70 0.33 -3.00
C ARG A 77 2.09 -0.17 -3.29
N VAL A 78 2.37 -0.37 -4.58
CA VAL A 78 3.71 -0.67 -5.10
C VAL A 78 4.30 0.60 -5.70
N MET A 79 5.46 1.01 -5.20
CA MET A 79 6.19 2.17 -5.66
C MET A 79 7.49 1.70 -6.29
N ALA A 80 7.81 2.19 -7.48
CA ALA A 80 9.13 1.97 -8.07
C ALA A 80 10.21 2.58 -7.16
N ARG A 81 11.31 1.86 -6.94
CA ARG A 81 12.46 2.40 -6.21
C ARG A 81 13.16 3.45 -7.08
N ALA A 82 13.68 4.50 -6.46
CA ALA A 82 14.46 5.52 -7.16
C ALA A 82 15.64 4.87 -7.91
N GLY A 83 15.76 5.17 -9.21
CA GLY A 83 16.80 4.59 -10.08
C GLY A 83 16.42 3.24 -10.71
N SER A 84 15.25 2.67 -10.41
CA SER A 84 14.75 1.52 -11.16
C SER A 84 14.11 1.98 -12.49
N ALA A 85 14.28 1.19 -13.55
CA ALA A 85 13.61 1.43 -14.84
C ALA A 85 12.09 1.13 -14.80
N ALA A 86 11.57 0.69 -13.65
CA ALA A 86 10.14 0.46 -13.47
C ALA A 86 9.40 1.79 -13.55
N ARG A 87 8.35 1.85 -14.37
CA ARG A 87 7.51 3.04 -14.51
C ARG A 87 6.89 3.42 -13.17
N THR A 88 6.73 4.74 -13.00
CA THR A 88 6.21 5.47 -11.84
C THR A 88 5.09 4.73 -11.09
N GLY A 89 5.16 4.78 -9.74
CA GLY A 89 4.31 4.04 -8.81
C GLY A 89 2.85 3.95 -9.22
N GLY A 90 2.35 2.71 -9.27
CA GLY A 90 0.96 2.42 -9.58
C GLY A 90 0.02 3.02 -8.53
N GLY A 91 -1.25 3.16 -8.91
CA GLY A 91 -2.31 3.41 -7.95
C GLY A 91 -2.38 2.31 -6.89
N GLU A 92 -3.12 2.56 -5.82
CA GLU A 92 -3.37 1.52 -4.83
C GLU A 92 -4.16 0.35 -5.37
N THR A 93 -3.93 -0.81 -4.78
CA THR A 93 -4.76 -1.99 -4.95
C THR A 93 -5.45 -2.30 -3.65
N LEU A 94 -6.73 -2.65 -3.73
CA LEU A 94 -7.52 -3.15 -2.62
C LEU A 94 -8.15 -4.48 -2.99
N ILE A 95 -7.98 -5.47 -2.12
CA ILE A 95 -8.61 -6.78 -2.23
C ILE A 95 -9.56 -6.94 -1.07
N TRP A 96 -10.80 -7.33 -1.36
CA TRP A 96 -11.85 -7.49 -0.39
C TRP A 96 -12.44 -8.90 -0.43
N ASN A 97 -12.37 -9.58 0.72
CA ASN A 97 -13.09 -10.80 0.98
C ASN A 97 -14.50 -10.46 1.50
N GLU A 98 -15.45 -10.26 0.59
CA GLU A 98 -16.83 -9.90 0.95
C GLU A 98 -17.50 -10.95 1.85
N ARG A 99 -17.24 -12.24 1.57
CA ARG A 99 -17.92 -13.36 2.23
C ARG A 99 -16.89 -14.34 2.79
N PRO A 100 -16.23 -14.01 3.92
CA PRO A 100 -15.27 -14.90 4.54
C PRO A 100 -15.88 -16.29 4.79
N GLY A 101 -15.14 -17.35 4.46
CA GLY A 101 -15.59 -18.74 4.57
C GLY A 101 -16.42 -19.28 3.40
N ARG A 102 -16.80 -18.45 2.41
CA ARG A 102 -17.40 -18.95 1.17
C ARG A 102 -16.35 -18.99 0.06
N ARG A 103 -16.36 -20.08 -0.71
CA ARG A 103 -15.56 -20.16 -1.94
C ARG A 103 -16.18 -19.24 -3.00
N GLY A 104 -15.39 -18.30 -3.50
CA GLY A 104 -15.77 -17.34 -4.52
C GLY A 104 -14.60 -16.43 -4.84
N PRO A 105 -14.65 -15.68 -5.96
CA PRO A 105 -13.60 -14.72 -6.28
C PRO A 105 -13.60 -13.60 -5.22
N LEU A 106 -12.41 -13.26 -4.73
CA LEU A 106 -12.22 -12.01 -3.99
C LEU A 106 -12.52 -10.84 -4.93
N ARG A 107 -13.04 -9.74 -4.38
CA ARG A 107 -13.18 -8.51 -5.16
C ARG A 107 -11.84 -7.78 -5.16
N CYS A 108 -11.44 -7.24 -6.29
CA CYS A 108 -10.18 -6.52 -6.43
C CYS A 108 -10.47 -5.17 -7.06
N PHE A 109 -9.87 -4.12 -6.50
CA PHE A 109 -10.01 -2.77 -6.98
C PHE A 109 -8.63 -2.17 -7.19
N THR A 110 -8.50 -1.37 -8.24
CA THR A 110 -7.31 -0.56 -8.49
C THR A 110 -7.72 0.91 -8.49
N GLU A 111 -6.91 1.73 -7.82
CA GLU A 111 -7.05 3.18 -7.83
C GLU A 111 -6.56 3.70 -9.19
N ASP A 112 -7.46 4.27 -9.97
CA ASP A 112 -7.11 5.04 -11.15
C ASP A 112 -6.77 6.47 -10.73
N ARG A 113 -5.49 6.78 -10.82
CA ARG A 113 -4.98 8.15 -10.72
C ARG A 113 -4.84 8.71 -12.12
N SER A 114 -5.90 9.33 -12.62
CA SER A 114 -5.81 10.08 -13.87
C SER A 114 -5.21 11.46 -13.58
N PRO A 115 -4.00 11.78 -14.09
CA PRO A 115 -3.50 13.14 -14.09
C PRO A 115 -4.28 13.92 -15.16
N SER A 116 -5.49 14.34 -14.82
CA SER A 116 -6.27 15.20 -15.70
C SER A 116 -5.64 16.60 -15.70
N TRP A 117 -5.16 17.05 -16.86
CA TRP A 117 -4.61 18.40 -17.06
C TRP A 117 -5.61 19.51 -16.73
N ARG A 118 -6.92 19.19 -16.74
CA ARG A 118 -8.00 20.09 -16.30
C ARG A 118 -8.07 20.26 -14.78
N THR A 119 -7.30 19.48 -14.02
CA THR A 119 -7.29 19.45 -12.55
C THR A 119 -6.07 20.18 -11.97
N LEU A 120 -5.39 21.04 -12.73
CA LEU A 120 -4.27 21.87 -12.25
C LEU A 120 -4.63 22.80 -11.08
N TRP A 121 -5.92 22.97 -10.77
CA TRP A 121 -6.43 23.80 -9.67
C TRP A 121 -7.42 23.09 -8.73
N LEU A 122 -7.64 21.79 -8.92
CA LEU A 122 -8.56 21.00 -8.08
C LEU A 122 -7.80 19.80 -7.50
N VAL A 123 -8.26 19.28 -6.37
CA VAL A 123 -7.66 18.09 -5.76
C VAL A 123 -7.76 16.92 -6.75
N PRO A 124 -6.66 16.17 -7.02
CA PRO A 124 -6.72 14.98 -7.87
C PRO A 124 -7.83 14.06 -7.42
N ARG A 125 -8.75 13.72 -8.33
CA ARG A 125 -9.79 12.73 -8.05
C ARG A 125 -9.20 11.35 -8.24
N SER A 126 -8.93 10.67 -7.13
CA SER A 126 -8.75 9.22 -7.11
C SER A 126 -10.11 8.56 -7.34
N SER A 127 -10.21 7.70 -8.35
CA SER A 127 -11.37 6.81 -8.53
C SER A 127 -10.93 5.37 -8.40
N TRP A 128 -11.80 4.52 -7.88
CA TRP A 128 -11.56 3.09 -7.81
C TRP A 128 -12.30 2.39 -8.95
N ARG A 129 -11.62 1.48 -9.64
CA ARG A 129 -12.25 0.57 -10.61
C ARG A 129 -12.19 -0.86 -10.13
N ASP A 130 -13.23 -1.63 -10.42
CA ASP A 130 -13.25 -3.07 -10.19
C ASP A 130 -12.37 -3.78 -11.22
N VAL A 131 -11.62 -4.79 -10.78
CA VAL A 131 -10.71 -5.59 -11.60
C VAL A 131 -11.30 -6.97 -11.78
N ALA A 132 -11.68 -7.31 -13.01
CA ALA A 132 -12.33 -8.59 -13.29
C ALA A 132 -11.42 -9.80 -12.95
N PRO A 133 -11.94 -10.86 -12.31
CA PRO A 133 -11.14 -12.01 -11.85
C PRO A 133 -10.34 -12.75 -12.94
N ALA A 134 -10.78 -12.70 -14.19
CA ALA A 134 -10.14 -13.40 -15.31
C ALA A 134 -8.96 -12.64 -15.94
N THR A 135 -8.56 -11.50 -15.36
CA THR A 135 -7.50 -10.64 -15.93
C THR A 135 -6.12 -10.97 -15.38
N VAL A 136 -5.08 -10.65 -16.17
CA VAL A 136 -3.68 -10.74 -15.72
C VAL A 136 -3.42 -9.79 -14.54
N GLU A 137 -4.05 -8.62 -14.56
CA GLU A 137 -3.98 -7.66 -13.46
C GLU A 137 -4.50 -8.27 -12.14
N PHE A 138 -5.69 -8.88 -12.15
CA PHE A 138 -6.24 -9.55 -10.97
C PHE A 138 -5.29 -10.61 -10.42
N ARG A 139 -4.73 -11.44 -11.31
CA ARG A 139 -3.77 -12.49 -10.92
C ARG A 139 -2.52 -11.89 -10.28
N GLY A 140 -1.97 -10.82 -10.86
CA GLY A 140 -0.85 -10.08 -10.29
C GLY A 140 -1.16 -9.56 -8.89
N SER A 141 -2.37 -9.03 -8.69
CA SER A 141 -2.81 -8.54 -7.39
C SER A 141 -2.94 -9.64 -6.34
N MET A 142 -3.49 -10.79 -6.71
CA MET A 142 -3.58 -11.95 -5.81
C MET A 142 -2.20 -12.48 -5.41
N LEU A 143 -1.26 -12.60 -6.36
CA LEU A 143 0.10 -13.04 -6.07
C LEU A 143 0.81 -12.07 -5.11
N ARG A 144 0.61 -10.76 -5.30
CA ARG A 144 1.16 -9.75 -4.39
C ARG A 144 0.56 -9.84 -2.99
N ALA A 145 -0.74 -10.11 -2.89
CA ALA A 145 -1.39 -10.30 -1.59
C ALA A 145 -0.85 -11.53 -0.85
N ILE A 146 -0.65 -12.65 -1.56
CA ILE A 146 -0.04 -13.86 -0.99
C ILE A 146 1.37 -13.57 -0.47
N GLU A 147 2.18 -12.81 -1.21
CA GLU A 147 3.48 -12.38 -0.74
C GLU A 147 3.39 -11.56 0.55
N ILE A 148 2.48 -10.58 0.61
CA ILE A 148 2.25 -9.77 1.82
C ILE A 148 1.85 -10.66 3.00
N TYR A 149 0.94 -11.62 2.80
CA TYR A 149 0.51 -12.53 3.86
C TYR A 149 1.66 -13.38 4.39
N GLY A 150 2.51 -13.91 3.50
CA GLY A 150 3.71 -14.64 3.88
C GLY A 150 4.62 -13.80 4.77
N ARG A 151 4.89 -12.54 4.39
CA ARG A 151 5.71 -11.62 5.18
C ARG A 151 5.13 -11.32 6.56
N VAL A 152 3.81 -11.11 6.65
CA VAL A 152 3.14 -10.84 7.94
C VAL A 152 3.22 -12.07 8.86
N ASN A 153 3.02 -13.27 8.29
CA ASN A 153 3.14 -14.53 9.02
C ASN A 153 4.57 -14.78 9.51
N ASP A 154 5.57 -14.58 8.65
CA ASP A 154 6.99 -14.73 9.00
C ASP A 154 7.43 -13.75 10.09
N ALA A 155 6.84 -12.56 10.10
CA ALA A 155 7.09 -11.55 11.13
C ALA A 155 6.33 -11.80 12.44
N HIS A 156 5.55 -12.90 12.54
CA HIS A 156 4.63 -13.19 13.66
C HIS A 156 3.71 -12.01 14.01
N ARG A 157 3.29 -11.24 13.00
CA ARG A 157 2.38 -10.10 13.16
C ARG A 157 0.91 -10.46 12.94
N SER A 158 0.63 -11.72 12.60
CA SER A 158 -0.71 -12.30 12.56
C SER A 158 -1.12 -12.74 13.97
N GLY A 159 -2.40 -12.60 14.32
CA GLY A 159 -2.99 -13.24 15.51
C GLY A 159 -2.73 -14.75 15.59
N PRO A 160 -3.14 -15.42 16.69
CA PRO A 160 -2.71 -16.79 17.01
C PRO A 160 -2.95 -17.75 15.84
N PRO A 161 -2.03 -18.72 15.63
CA PRO A 161 -2.13 -19.66 14.52
C PRO A 161 -3.47 -20.39 14.55
N VAL A 162 -4.08 -20.56 13.38
CA VAL A 162 -5.24 -21.45 13.23
C VAL A 162 -4.76 -22.86 13.55
N SER A 163 -4.95 -23.30 14.78
CA SER A 163 -4.79 -24.70 15.16
C SER A 163 -5.76 -25.50 14.30
N GLY A 164 -5.25 -26.07 13.21
CA GLY A 164 -5.96 -27.10 12.47
C GLY A 164 -6.05 -28.31 13.38
N ASP A 165 -7.21 -28.53 13.98
CA ASP A 165 -7.57 -29.83 14.52
C ASP A 165 -7.51 -30.83 13.35
N ALA A 166 -6.41 -31.57 13.28
CA ALA A 166 -6.34 -32.78 12.49
C ALA A 166 -7.33 -33.78 13.11
N PRO A 167 -8.27 -34.36 12.34
CA PRO A 167 -9.04 -35.48 12.84
C PRO A 167 -8.07 -36.64 13.09
N ARG A 168 -7.99 -37.06 14.35
CA ARG A 168 -7.39 -38.35 14.70
C ARG A 168 -8.30 -39.44 14.14
N SER A 169 -7.78 -40.20 13.19
CA SER A 169 -8.25 -41.54 12.83
C SER A 169 -7.07 -42.49 12.93
#